data_AF-A0A7C9EC74-F1
#
_entry.id   AF-A0A7C9EC74-F1
#
_cell.length_a   1.000
_cell.length_b   1.000
_cell.length_c   1.000
_cell.angle_alpha   90.00
_cell.angle_beta   90.00
_cell.angle_gamma   90.00
#
_symmetry.space_group_name_H-M   'P 1'
#
loop_
_entity.id
_entity.type
_entity.pdbx_description
1 polymer ?
#
loop_
_entity_poly.entity_id
_entity_poly.type
_entity_poly.pdbx_seq_one_letter_code
_entity_poly.pdbx_strand_id
1 'polypeptide(L)'
;IETAKSLRLKVKRMDKGLLNFEGLNEGRKGVLSIDAEIFEVTPALYLVEMRKADGDTLEYQKLLKEDMRPALQDIVWAWQGEQQQPQPQPPPPPSLEEYSLNQLQLPEVEQQIQNQQP
;
A
#
# COMPACT_ATOMS: atom_id res chain seq x y z
N ILE A 1 21.94 2.14 -3.96
CA ILE A 1 22.57 3.28 -4.69
C ILE A 1 21.83 3.56 -6.00
N GLU A 2 21.36 2.55 -6.74
CA GLU A 2 20.67 2.73 -8.02
C GLU A 2 19.39 3.55 -7.92
N THR A 3 18.49 3.24 -6.97
CA THR A 3 17.26 4.03 -6.71
C THR A 3 17.56 5.51 -6.41
N ALA A 4 18.56 5.79 -5.58
CA ALA A 4 18.92 7.18 -5.29
C ALA A 4 19.43 7.91 -6.54
N LYS A 5 20.18 7.23 -7.41
CA LYS A 5 20.64 7.81 -8.68
C LYS A 5 19.48 8.09 -9.64
N SER A 6 18.52 7.18 -9.78
CA SER A 6 17.34 7.40 -10.64
C SER A 6 16.49 8.57 -10.14
N LEU A 7 16.38 8.73 -8.82
CA LEU A 7 15.68 9.84 -8.17
C LEU A 7 16.52 11.12 -8.05
N ARG A 8 17.73 11.12 -8.66
CA ARG A 8 18.67 12.25 -8.65
C ARG A 8 19.00 12.74 -7.23
N LEU A 9 19.02 11.83 -6.26
CA LEU A 9 19.41 12.13 -4.88
C LEU A 9 20.92 11.99 -4.73
N LYS A 10 21.52 12.94 -4.01
CA LYS A 10 22.90 12.83 -3.56
C LYS A 10 22.93 11.89 -2.35
N VAL A 11 23.81 10.89 -2.38
CA VAL A 11 23.98 9.95 -1.27
C VAL A 11 25.28 10.27 -0.54
N LYS A 12 25.20 10.47 0.78
CA LYS A 12 26.34 10.61 1.68
C LYS A 12 26.34 9.42 2.64
N ARG A 13 27.51 8.80 2.84
CA ARG A 13 27.69 7.81 3.91
C ARG A 13 28.12 8.57 5.16
N MET A 14 27.35 8.39 6.23
CA MET A 14 27.65 8.91 7.55
C MET A 14 28.31 7.81 8.40
N ASP A 15 28.51 8.10 9.69
CA ASP A 15 29.08 7.15 10.63
C ASP A 15 28.12 5.97 10.91
N LYS A 16 28.70 4.87 11.40
CA LYS A 16 27.95 3.68 11.91
C LYS A 16 26.97 3.04 10.93
N GLY A 17 27.13 3.24 9.63
CA GLY A 17 26.25 2.63 8.62
C GLY A 17 25.04 3.47 8.25
N LEU A 18 24.90 4.67 8.82
CA LEU A 18 23.87 5.64 8.44
C LEU A 18 24.15 6.20 7.04
N LEU A 19 23.10 6.30 6.22
CA LEU A 19 23.14 6.94 4.90
C LEU A 19 22.24 8.16 4.91
N ASN A 20 22.68 9.23 4.25
CA ASN A 20 21.87 10.43 4.04
C ASN A 20 21.62 10.64 2.55
N PHE A 21 20.36 10.85 2.19
CA PHE A 21 19.86 11.10 0.84
C PHE A 21 19.39 12.55 0.77
N GLU A 22 20.02 13.35 -0.06
CA GLU A 22 19.77 14.78 -0.17
C GLU A 22 19.25 15.11 -1.58
N GLY A 23 18.14 15.87 -1.63
CA GLY A 23 17.63 16.43 -2.86
C GLY A 23 18.59 17.44 -3.49
N LEU A 24 18.49 17.66 -4.79
CA LEU A 24 19.34 18.64 -5.49
C LEU A 24 18.77 20.06 -5.47
N ASN A 25 17.45 20.19 -5.23
CA ASN A 25 16.74 21.46 -5.29
C ASN A 25 16.22 21.83 -3.90
N GLU A 26 16.16 23.13 -3.63
CA GLU A 26 15.48 23.64 -2.44
C GLU A 26 13.97 23.53 -2.61
N GLY A 27 13.32 22.89 -1.63
CA GLY A 27 11.88 22.89 -1.47
C GLY A 27 11.43 24.05 -0.59
N ARG A 28 10.13 24.06 -0.23
CA ARG A 28 9.51 25.13 0.57
C ARG A 28 10.22 25.38 1.90
N LYS A 29 10.78 24.33 2.51
CA LYS A 29 11.45 24.36 3.81
C LYS A 29 12.94 24.02 3.69
N GLY A 30 13.58 24.42 2.60
CA GLY A 30 14.97 24.08 2.29
C GLY A 30 15.10 22.75 1.55
N VAL A 31 16.34 22.28 1.42
CA VAL A 31 16.63 21.02 0.73
C VAL A 31 16.07 19.84 1.53
N LEU A 32 15.28 18.98 0.86
CA LEU A 32 14.82 17.74 1.46
C LEU A 32 16.00 16.80 1.71
N SER A 33 16.10 16.30 2.95
CA SER A 33 17.13 15.34 3.34
C SER A 33 16.51 14.20 4.14
N ILE A 34 16.93 12.96 3.85
CA ILE A 34 16.42 11.72 4.45
C ILE A 34 17.59 10.90 4.96
N ASP A 35 17.53 10.49 6.23
CA ASP A 35 18.44 9.51 6.78
C ASP A 35 17.86 8.11 6.63
N ALA A 36 18.69 7.14 6.23
CA ALA A 36 18.33 5.73 6.27
C ALA A 36 19.37 4.90 7.02
N GLU A 37 18.89 4.03 7.88
CA GLU A 37 19.68 3.11 8.68
C GLU A 37 19.14 1.70 8.53
N ILE A 38 20.05 0.72 8.45
CA ILE A 38 19.69 -0.68 8.27
C ILE A 38 20.02 -1.41 9.55
N PHE A 39 19.02 -2.09 10.10
CA PHE A 39 19.12 -2.89 11.31
C PHE A 39 18.89 -4.36 10.97
N GLU A 40 19.79 -5.23 11.45
CA GLU A 40 19.57 -6.66 11.40
C GLU A 40 18.59 -7.06 12.51
N VAL A 41 17.44 -7.62 12.13
CA VAL A 41 16.46 -8.16 13.08
C VAL A 41 16.68 -9.67 13.24
N THR A 42 16.96 -10.36 12.14
CA THR A 42 17.42 -11.75 12.08
C THR A 42 18.38 -11.91 10.89
N PRO A 43 19.16 -13.00 10.77
CA PRO A 43 20.07 -13.20 9.64
C PRO A 43 19.44 -13.11 8.25
N ALA A 44 18.11 -13.34 8.15
CA ALA A 44 17.34 -13.27 6.90
C ALA A 44 16.37 -12.08 6.84
N LEU A 45 16.30 -11.24 7.87
CA LEU A 45 15.36 -10.11 7.95
C LEU A 45 16.09 -8.85 8.42
N TYR A 46 16.10 -7.85 7.54
CA TYR A 46 16.67 -6.54 7.80
C TYR A 46 15.54 -5.51 7.81
N LEU A 47 15.56 -4.63 8.80
CA LEU A 47 14.68 -3.47 8.87
C LEU A 47 15.43 -2.26 8.32
N VAL A 48 14.78 -1.52 7.43
CA VAL A 48 15.30 -0.22 6.96
C VAL A 48 14.45 0.87 7.58
N GLU A 49 15.04 1.67 8.47
CA GLU A 49 14.41 2.88 8.99
C GLU A 49 14.74 4.04 8.04
N MET A 50 13.74 4.77 7.57
CA MET A 50 13.92 6.01 6.80
C MET A 50 13.27 7.17 7.56
N ARG A 51 14.04 8.24 7.82
CA ARG A 51 13.60 9.39 8.60
C ARG A 51 13.83 10.67 7.84
N LYS A 52 12.88 11.61 7.92
CA LYS A 52 13.09 12.98 7.44
C LYS A 52 14.13 13.68 8.32
N ALA A 53 15.27 14.02 7.77
CA ALA A 53 16.31 14.80 8.45
C ALA A 53 16.03 16.30 8.34
N ASP A 54 15.71 16.80 7.15
CA ASP A 54 15.41 18.22 6.89
C ASP A 54 14.39 18.38 5.74
N GLY A 55 13.93 19.60 5.47
CA GLY A 55 13.03 19.93 4.37
C GLY A 55 11.54 19.77 4.68
N ASP A 56 10.71 19.84 3.64
CA ASP A 56 9.26 19.85 3.77
C ASP A 56 8.66 18.45 3.96
N THR A 57 7.71 18.33 4.88
CA THR A 57 7.11 17.04 5.26
C THR A 57 6.20 16.48 4.16
N LEU A 58 5.52 17.31 3.37
CA LEU A 58 4.69 16.82 2.27
C LEU A 58 5.57 16.34 1.12
N GLU A 59 6.67 17.05 0.86
CA GLU A 59 7.68 16.66 -0.13
C GLU A 59 8.34 15.33 0.24
N TYR A 60 8.67 15.14 1.53
CA TYR A 60 9.12 13.86 2.09
C TYR A 60 8.12 12.71 1.84
N GLN A 61 6.85 12.92 2.20
CA GLN A 61 5.81 11.90 2.04
C GLN A 61 5.59 11.54 0.57
N LYS A 62 5.63 12.53 -0.31
CA LYS A 62 5.52 12.34 -1.75
C LYS A 62 6.67 11.48 -2.28
N LEU A 63 7.91 11.84 -1.96
CA LEU A 63 9.10 11.09 -2.36
C LEU A 63 9.06 9.64 -1.86
N LEU A 64 8.59 9.41 -0.63
CA LEU A 64 8.45 8.04 -0.14
C LEU A 64 7.38 7.24 -0.89
N LYS A 65 6.20 7.84 -1.11
CA LYS A 65 5.05 7.14 -1.66
C LYS A 65 5.12 6.93 -3.17
N GLU A 66 5.52 7.95 -3.91
CA GLU A 66 5.47 7.98 -5.37
C GLU A 66 6.75 7.47 -6.03
N ASP A 67 7.89 7.59 -5.33
CA ASP A 67 9.20 7.29 -5.92
C ASP A 67 9.92 6.12 -5.23
N MET A 68 10.21 6.24 -3.93
CA MET A 68 11.02 5.25 -3.19
C MET A 68 10.31 3.90 -3.07
N ARG A 69 9.05 3.90 -2.64
CA ARG A 69 8.30 2.67 -2.41
C ARG A 69 8.14 1.85 -3.69
N PRO A 70 7.73 2.42 -4.84
CA PRO A 70 7.68 1.68 -6.10
C PRO A 70 9.07 1.16 -6.54
N ALA A 71 10.12 1.97 -6.40
CA ALA A 71 11.46 1.59 -6.82
C ALA A 71 12.13 0.51 -5.95
N LEU A 72 11.54 0.19 -4.79
CA LEU A 72 12.05 -0.78 -3.83
C LEU A 72 11.03 -1.89 -3.54
N GLN A 73 9.94 -1.97 -4.31
CA GLN A 73 8.86 -2.93 -4.09
C GLN A 73 9.40 -4.36 -4.01
N ASP A 74 10.32 -4.75 -4.90
CA ASP A 74 10.81 -6.13 -5.02
C ASP A 74 11.70 -6.56 -3.84
N ILE A 75 12.08 -5.63 -2.97
CA ILE A 75 12.97 -5.85 -1.82
C ILE A 75 12.20 -5.71 -0.50
N VAL A 76 11.27 -4.76 -0.43
CA VAL A 76 10.55 -4.45 0.82
C VAL A 76 9.24 -5.22 0.89
N TRP A 77 9.27 -6.33 1.63
CA TRP A 77 8.11 -7.22 1.81
C TRP A 77 6.85 -6.49 2.30
N ALA A 78 7.00 -5.56 3.26
CA ALA A 78 5.88 -4.82 3.84
C ALA A 78 5.12 -3.93 2.83
N TRP A 79 5.71 -3.66 1.66
CA TRP A 79 5.07 -2.83 0.64
C TRP A 79 4.26 -3.61 -0.40
N GLN A 80 4.36 -4.95 -0.38
CA GLN A 80 3.61 -5.87 -1.22
C GLN A 80 2.18 -6.06 -0.65
N GLY A 81 1.22 -5.25 -1.07
CA GLY A 81 -0.17 -5.39 -0.62
C GLY A 81 -1.06 -4.14 -0.69
N GLU A 82 -0.51 -2.96 -0.95
CA GLU A 82 -1.29 -1.72 -1.14
C GLU A 82 -1.61 -1.41 -2.61
N GLN A 83 -1.36 -2.37 -3.50
CA GLN A 83 -1.99 -2.31 -4.81
C GLN A 83 -3.50 -2.43 -4.56
N GLN A 84 -4.26 -1.39 -4.90
CA GLN A 84 -5.70 -1.48 -4.98
C GLN A 84 -6.03 -2.56 -6.01
N GLN A 85 -6.21 -3.80 -5.56
CA GLN A 85 -7.03 -4.74 -6.31
C GLN A 85 -8.38 -4.04 -6.47
N PRO A 86 -8.94 -3.94 -7.70
CA PRO A 86 -10.34 -3.61 -7.85
C PRO A 86 -11.09 -4.59 -6.97
N GLN A 87 -11.70 -4.11 -5.88
CA GLN A 87 -12.54 -4.99 -5.08
C GLN A 87 -13.60 -5.56 -6.03
N PRO A 88 -13.87 -6.88 -6.01
CA PRO A 88 -15.01 -7.41 -6.73
C PRO A 88 -16.22 -6.61 -6.24
N GLN A 89 -16.75 -5.74 -7.11
CA GLN A 89 -17.97 -5.04 -6.76
C GLN A 89 -19.01 -6.12 -6.47
N PRO A 90 -19.74 -6.06 -5.35
CA PRO A 90 -20.84 -6.97 -5.13
C PRO A 90 -21.72 -6.93 -6.39
N PRO A 91 -22.22 -8.07 -6.88
CA PRO A 91 -23.06 -8.08 -8.07
C PRO A 91 -24.16 -7.04 -7.88
N PRO A 92 -24.48 -6.24 -8.91
CA PRO A 92 -25.53 -5.25 -8.81
C PRO A 92 -26.79 -5.93 -8.25
N PRO A 93 -27.56 -5.26 -7.36
CA PRO A 93 -28.79 -5.83 -6.86
C PRO A 93 -29.66 -6.29 -8.04
N PRO A 94 -30.36 -7.44 -7.92
CA PRO A 94 -31.24 -7.92 -8.98
C PRO A 94 -32.23 -6.83 -9.38
N SER A 95 -32.58 -6.76 -10.66
CA SER A 95 -33.61 -5.82 -11.10
C SER A 95 -34.96 -6.19 -10.46
N LEU A 96 -35.88 -5.22 -10.36
CA LEU A 96 -37.22 -5.48 -9.82
C LEU A 96 -37.95 -6.60 -10.58
N GLU A 97 -37.64 -6.78 -11.86
CA GLU A 97 -38.16 -7.86 -12.70
C GLU A 97 -37.63 -9.24 -12.26
N GLU A 98 -36.33 -9.33 -11.94
CA GLU A 98 -35.71 -10.52 -11.36
C GLU A 98 -36.28 -10.86 -9.98
N TYR A 99 -36.55 -9.86 -9.14
CA TYR A 99 -37.22 -10.07 -7.85
C TYR A 99 -38.65 -10.59 -8.01
N SER A 100 -39.40 -10.10 -9.00
CA SER A 100 -40.76 -10.58 -9.29
C SER A 100 -40.76 -12.02 -9.82
N LEU A 101 -39.82 -12.38 -10.70
CA LEU A 101 -39.69 -13.74 -11.21
C LEU A 101 -39.33 -14.74 -10.10
N ASN A 102 -38.38 -14.37 -9.22
CA ASN A 102 -37.95 -15.23 -8.12
C ASN A 102 -39.04 -15.41 -7.03
N GLN A 103 -39.89 -14.39 -6.80
CA GLN A 103 -41.00 -14.49 -5.85
C GLN A 103 -42.16 -15.36 -6.34
N LEU A 104 -42.35 -15.52 -7.65
CA LEU A 104 -43.39 -16.39 -8.20
C LEU A 104 -43.07 -17.89 -8.06
N GLN A 105 -41.85 -18.24 -7.62
CA GLN A 105 -41.37 -19.63 -7.50
C GLN A 105 -41.49 -20.22 -6.08
N LEU A 106 -42.06 -19.49 -5.12
CA LEU A 106 -42.35 -19.98 -3.76
C LEU A 106 -43.86 -20.20 -3.58
N PRO A 107 -44.38 -21.42 -3.83
CA PRO A 107 -45.23 -22.05 -2.81
C PRO A 107 -45.28 -23.61 -2.84
N GLU A 108 -44.18 -24.34 -3.03
CA GLU A 108 -44.19 -25.83 -2.88
C GLU A 108 -43.60 -26.32 -1.55
N VAL A 109 -42.58 -25.65 -1.02
CA VAL A 109 -41.88 -26.13 0.20
C VAL A 109 -42.75 -25.95 1.45
N GLU A 110 -43.51 -24.87 1.57
CA GLU A 110 -44.36 -24.64 2.75
C GLU A 110 -45.60 -25.56 2.80
N GLN A 111 -46.20 -25.89 1.65
CA GLN A 111 -47.35 -26.81 1.60
C GLN A 111 -46.96 -28.26 1.97
N GLN A 112 -45.72 -28.67 1.69
CA GLN A 112 -45.22 -30.00 2.09
C GLN A 112 -44.89 -30.09 3.58
N ILE A 113 -44.59 -28.97 4.25
CA ILE A 113 -44.34 -28.92 5.69
C ILE A 113 -45.67 -28.98 6.46
N GLN A 114 -46.74 -28.37 5.95
CA GLN A 114 -48.06 -28.37 6.59
C GLN A 114 -48.76 -29.74 6.53
N ASN A 115 -48.54 -30.52 5.46
CA ASN A 115 -49.17 -31.83 5.28
C ASN A 115 -48.47 -33.00 6.01
N GLN A 116 -47.43 -32.74 6.80
CA GLN A 116 -46.69 -33.75 7.56
C GLN A 116 -46.74 -33.57 9.09
N GLN A 117 -47.69 -32.78 9.61
CA GLN A 117 -47.99 -32.82 11.05
C GLN A 117 -49.09 -33.85 11.35
N PRO A 118 -48.88 -34.77 12.32
CA PRO A 118 -49.84 -35.81 12.67
C PRO A 118 -51.09 -35.31 13.42
#